data_AF-W6S0Z9-F1
#
_entry.id   AF-W6S0Z9-F1
#
_cell.length_a   1.000
_cell.length_b   1.000
_cell.length_c   1.000
_cell.angle_alpha   90.00
_cell.angle_beta   90.00
_cell.angle_gamma   90.00
#
_symmetry.space_group_name_H-M   'P 1'
#
loop_
_entity.id
_entity.type
_entity.pdbx_description
1 polymer ?
#
loop_
_entity_poly.entity_id
_entity_poly.type
_entity_poly.pdbx_seq_one_letter_code
_entity_poly.pdbx_strand_id
1 'polypeptide(L)'
;MNSSYNFNKEAYDNLSKDAQQYAVWYQKRRLKQATKVPNNEEEITIVKAMEAILWNVKRSDLRIKRILKSLEELKNNKLVIEDYEYIKKKKSLIIKYIDLPQSIIEKIIDKNFQEGQYIEGKIIK
;
A
#
# COMPACT_ATOMS: atom_id res chain seq x y z
N MET A 1 3.97 13.00 18.46
CA MET A 1 3.83 13.03 16.99
C MET A 1 4.24 11.68 16.43
N ASN A 2 3.28 10.76 16.23
CA ASN A 2 3.53 9.46 15.58
C ASN A 2 3.59 9.67 14.08
N SER A 3 4.61 9.16 13.41
CA SER A 3 4.74 9.48 12.00
C SER A 3 5.07 8.35 11.05
N SER A 4 4.08 7.48 10.89
CA SER A 4 3.78 6.64 9.72
C SER A 4 2.90 7.40 8.71
N TYR A 5 3.26 8.64 8.40
CA TYR A 5 2.40 9.69 7.85
C TYR A 5 1.58 9.29 6.60
N ASN A 6 0.24 9.28 6.52
CA ASN A 6 -0.88 9.54 7.43
C ASN A 6 -1.69 8.23 7.62
N PHE A 7 -1.16 7.29 8.38
CA PHE A 7 -1.83 6.00 8.59
C PHE A 7 -2.61 6.02 9.91
N ASN A 8 -3.94 6.07 9.85
CA ASN A 8 -4.80 6.10 11.04
C ASN A 8 -4.80 4.70 11.70
N LYS A 9 -4.20 4.61 12.90
CA LYS A 9 -4.07 3.36 13.65
C LYS A 9 -5.42 2.77 14.04
N GLU A 10 -6.35 3.59 14.52
CA GLU A 10 -7.68 3.12 14.93
C GLU A 10 -8.45 2.55 13.74
N ALA A 11 -8.42 3.25 12.60
CA ALA A 11 -9.03 2.75 11.37
C ALA A 11 -8.35 1.44 10.90
N TYR A 12 -7.04 1.31 11.07
CA TYR A 12 -6.30 0.09 10.70
C TYR A 12 -6.62 -1.09 11.61
N ASP A 13 -6.70 -0.87 12.92
CA ASP A 13 -7.00 -1.91 13.90
C ASP A 13 -8.42 -2.49 13.68
N ASN A 14 -9.32 -1.73 13.05
CA ASN A 14 -10.67 -2.16 12.66
C ASN A 14 -10.76 -2.89 11.31
N LEU A 15 -9.68 -2.96 10.53
CA LEU A 15 -9.67 -3.67 9.24
C LEU A 15 -9.66 -5.20 9.43
N SER A 16 -10.17 -5.92 8.44
CA SER A 16 -9.95 -7.38 8.38
C SER A 16 -8.46 -7.73 8.24
N LYS A 17 -8.06 -8.93 8.66
CA LYS A 17 -6.65 -9.39 8.61
C LYS A 17 -6.02 -9.34 7.21
N ASP A 18 -6.83 -9.56 6.17
CA ASP A 18 -6.36 -9.42 4.79
C ASP A 18 -6.17 -7.94 4.43
N ALA A 19 -7.16 -7.10 4.76
CA ALA A 19 -7.09 -5.66 4.51
C ALA A 19 -5.93 -5.00 5.27
N GLN A 20 -5.60 -5.43 6.48
CA GLN A 20 -4.42 -4.97 7.22
C GLN A 20 -3.10 -5.26 6.47
N GLN A 21 -2.91 -6.49 5.98
CA GLN A 21 -1.71 -6.84 5.22
C GLN A 21 -1.64 -6.05 3.89
N TYR A 22 -2.78 -5.89 3.21
CA TYR A 22 -2.84 -5.03 2.03
C TYR A 22 -2.55 -3.57 2.36
N ALA A 23 -3.03 -3.03 3.49
CA ALA A 23 -2.76 -1.66 3.90
C ALA A 23 -1.26 -1.39 4.01
N VAL A 24 -0.51 -2.31 4.65
CA VAL A 24 0.94 -2.21 4.79
C VAL A 24 1.63 -2.29 3.42
N TRP A 25 1.21 -3.25 2.59
CA TRP A 25 1.79 -3.44 1.27
C TRP A 25 1.58 -2.23 0.36
N TYR A 26 0.36 -1.72 0.29
CA TYR A 26 0.01 -0.53 -0.49
C TYR A 26 0.64 0.74 0.07
N GLN A 27 0.80 0.88 1.39
CA GLN A 27 1.49 2.04 1.97
C GLN A 27 2.94 2.09 1.50
N LYS A 28 3.64 0.95 1.43
CA LYS A 28 5.00 0.90 0.88
C LYS A 28 5.04 1.32 -0.60
N ARG A 29 4.06 0.90 -1.40
CA ARG A 29 3.96 1.27 -2.82
C ARG A 29 3.64 2.73 -3.02
N ARG A 30 2.66 3.27 -2.28
CA ARG A 30 2.31 4.69 -2.23
C ARG A 30 3.53 5.57 -1.94
N LEU A 31 4.31 5.23 -0.91
CA LEU A 31 5.54 5.95 -0.58
C LEU A 31 6.55 5.94 -1.74
N LYS A 32 6.68 4.81 -2.46
CA LYS A 32 7.55 4.70 -3.63
C LYS A 32 7.03 5.49 -4.83
N GLN A 33 5.71 5.61 -4.99
CA GLN A 33 5.12 6.36 -6.10
C GLN A 33 5.18 7.86 -5.89
N ALA A 34 4.96 8.32 -4.66
CA ALA A 34 5.03 9.74 -4.31
C ALA A 34 6.39 10.39 -4.60
N THR A 35 7.45 9.60 -4.74
CA THR A 35 8.79 10.11 -5.12
C THR A 35 9.09 10.02 -6.63
N LYS A 36 8.25 9.32 -7.40
CA LYS A 36 8.57 8.95 -8.80
C LYS A 36 7.55 9.45 -9.82
N VAL A 37 6.28 9.58 -9.45
CA VAL A 37 5.18 9.81 -10.41
C VAL A 37 4.20 10.86 -9.87
N PRO A 38 3.82 11.86 -10.69
CA PRO A 38 2.98 12.97 -10.23
C PRO A 38 1.52 12.62 -9.92
N ASN A 39 1.00 11.48 -10.40
CA ASN A 39 -0.43 11.18 -10.34
C ASN A 39 -0.85 10.15 -9.26
N ASN A 40 0.10 9.66 -8.45
CA ASN A 40 -0.15 8.69 -7.36
C ASN A 40 -1.05 7.50 -7.78
N GLU A 41 -0.97 7.11 -9.04
CA GLU A 41 -1.74 6.01 -9.63
C GLU A 41 -0.78 4.90 -10.08
N GLU A 42 -1.19 3.66 -9.93
CA GLU A 42 -0.40 2.51 -10.32
C GLU A 42 -1.26 1.37 -10.87
N GLU A 43 -0.84 0.80 -12.01
CA GLU A 43 -1.37 -0.47 -12.49
C GLU A 43 -0.60 -1.65 -11.85
N ILE A 44 -1.33 -2.59 -11.27
CA ILE A 44 -0.80 -3.77 -10.58
C ILE A 44 -1.50 -5.01 -11.13
N THR A 45 -0.74 -5.99 -11.58
CA THR A 45 -1.33 -7.27 -12.00
C THR A 45 -1.91 -8.02 -10.80
N ILE A 46 -3.01 -8.73 -11.01
CA ILE A 46 -3.66 -9.53 -9.96
C ILE A 46 -2.69 -10.54 -9.34
N VAL A 47 -1.80 -11.13 -10.13
CA VAL A 47 -0.78 -12.08 -9.62
C VAL A 47 0.11 -11.41 -8.57
N LYS A 48 0.61 -10.19 -8.84
CA LYS A 48 1.41 -9.43 -7.86
C LYS A 48 0.60 -9.10 -6.60
N ALA A 49 -0.68 -8.76 -6.76
CA ALA A 49 -1.55 -8.51 -5.60
C ALA A 49 -1.81 -9.80 -4.78
N MET A 50 -1.85 -10.97 -5.41
CA MET A 50 -1.99 -12.25 -4.71
C MET A 50 -0.72 -12.60 -3.90
N GLU A 51 0.46 -12.21 -4.38
CA GLU A 51 1.74 -12.43 -3.69
C GLU A 51 1.93 -11.52 -2.47
N ALA A 52 1.13 -10.46 -2.35
CA ALA A 52 1.19 -9.52 -1.24
C ALA A 52 0.75 -10.14 0.11
N ILE A 53 0.04 -11.27 0.08
CA ILE A 53 -0.51 -11.92 1.27
C ILE A 53 -0.23 -13.43 1.24
N LEU A 54 0.09 -13.97 2.41
CA LEU A 54 0.15 -15.42 2.63
C LEU A 54 -1.26 -15.98 2.82
N TRP A 55 -1.74 -16.76 1.84
CA TRP A 55 -3.02 -17.45 1.92
C TRP A 55 -2.88 -18.97 1.84
N ASN A 56 -3.68 -19.67 2.66
CA ASN A 56 -3.87 -21.11 2.55
C ASN A 56 -4.84 -21.51 1.42
N VAL A 57 -5.71 -20.58 0.98
CA VAL A 57 -6.69 -20.83 -0.09
C VAL A 57 -5.95 -20.95 -1.42
N LYS A 58 -6.11 -22.05 -2.16
CA LYS A 58 -5.44 -22.27 -3.47
C LYS A 58 -6.22 -21.69 -4.67
N ARG A 59 -7.53 -21.54 -4.52
CA ARG A 59 -8.45 -21.09 -5.58
C ARG A 59 -8.28 -19.61 -5.93
N SER A 60 -7.93 -19.33 -7.17
CA SER A 60 -7.63 -17.98 -7.66
C SER A 60 -8.84 -17.03 -7.67
N ASP A 61 -10.04 -17.55 -7.93
CA ASP A 61 -11.28 -16.78 -7.90
C ASP A 61 -11.61 -16.25 -6.50
N LEU A 62 -11.45 -17.09 -5.48
CA LEU A 62 -11.64 -16.69 -4.08
C LEU A 62 -10.59 -15.69 -3.62
N ARG A 63 -9.35 -15.85 -4.06
CA ARG A 63 -8.25 -14.90 -3.82
C ARG A 63 -8.57 -13.52 -4.40
N ILE A 64 -9.03 -13.46 -5.66
CA ILE A 64 -9.46 -12.20 -6.29
C ILE A 64 -10.57 -11.56 -5.47
N LYS A 65 -11.59 -12.32 -5.07
CA LYS A 65 -12.69 -11.78 -4.26
C LYS A 65 -12.20 -11.18 -2.92
N ARG A 66 -11.22 -11.83 -2.27
CA ARG A 66 -10.61 -11.33 -1.02
C ARG A 66 -9.78 -10.06 -1.23
N ILE A 67 -9.07 -9.97 -2.35
CA ILE A 67 -8.37 -8.74 -2.76
C ILE A 67 -9.37 -7.60 -2.88
N LEU A 68 -10.39 -7.78 -3.73
CA LEU A 68 -11.37 -6.71 -4.00
C LEU A 68 -12.09 -6.28 -2.72
N LYS A 69 -12.48 -7.23 -1.86
CA LYS A 69 -13.05 -6.92 -0.55
C LYS A 69 -12.09 -6.10 0.32
N SER A 70 -10.81 -6.44 0.33
CA SER A 70 -9.80 -5.71 1.10
C SER A 70 -9.60 -4.28 0.56
N LEU A 71 -9.55 -4.11 -0.76
CA LEU A 71 -9.47 -2.79 -1.40
C LEU A 71 -10.68 -1.92 -1.06
N GLU A 72 -11.87 -2.53 -1.07
CA GLU A 72 -13.11 -1.87 -0.68
C GLU A 72 -13.09 -1.42 0.78
N GLU A 73 -12.60 -2.27 1.70
CA GLU A 73 -12.41 -1.89 3.11
C GLU A 73 -11.44 -0.72 3.25
N LEU A 74 -10.31 -0.75 2.54
CA LEU A 74 -9.31 0.34 2.59
C LEU A 74 -9.86 1.66 2.07
N LYS A 75 -10.58 1.63 0.95
CA LYS A 75 -11.27 2.79 0.38
C LYS A 75 -12.29 3.37 1.36
N ASN A 76 -13.18 2.53 1.90
CA ASN A 76 -14.24 2.98 2.81
C ASN A 76 -13.70 3.56 4.12
N ASN A 77 -12.59 3.03 4.62
CA ASN A 77 -11.91 3.54 5.81
C ASN A 77 -10.96 4.72 5.50
N LYS A 78 -10.87 5.16 4.23
CA LYS A 78 -9.98 6.24 3.76
C LYS A 78 -8.52 6.00 4.18
N LEU A 79 -8.09 4.74 4.06
CA LEU A 79 -6.75 4.29 4.41
C LEU A 79 -5.97 3.90 3.17
N VAL A 80 -4.92 4.69 2.86
CA VAL A 80 -3.95 4.46 1.77
C VAL A 80 -4.50 4.57 0.36
N ILE A 81 -5.67 3.98 0.10
CA ILE A 81 -6.34 3.91 -1.20
C ILE A 81 -7.47 4.94 -1.25
N GLU A 82 -7.47 5.76 -2.30
CA GLU A 82 -8.55 6.68 -2.61
C GLU A 82 -9.61 5.97 -3.47
N ASP A 83 -9.16 5.27 -4.52
CA ASP A 83 -10.02 4.48 -5.39
C ASP A 83 -9.28 3.31 -6.03
N TYR A 84 -10.04 2.36 -6.59
CA TYR A 84 -9.49 1.27 -7.38
C TYR A 84 -10.43 0.83 -8.50
N GLU A 85 -9.86 0.34 -9.60
CA GLU A 85 -10.58 -0.31 -10.69
C GLU A 85 -10.01 -1.70 -10.95
N TYR A 86 -10.88 -2.70 -11.09
CA TYR A 86 -10.47 -4.04 -11.52
C TYR A 86 -10.79 -4.29 -13.00
N ILE A 87 -9.73 -4.32 -13.82
CA ILE A 87 -9.84 -4.62 -15.25
C ILE A 87 -9.76 -6.14 -15.47
N LYS A 88 -10.92 -6.79 -15.43
CA LYS A 88 -11.04 -8.27 -15.55
C LYS A 88 -10.34 -8.85 -16.78
N LYS A 89 -10.45 -8.20 -17.94
CA LYS A 89 -9.83 -8.66 -19.21
C LYS A 89 -8.30 -8.70 -19.12
N LYS A 90 -7.68 -7.69 -18.50
CA LYS A 90 -6.23 -7.58 -18.32
C LYS A 90 -5.72 -8.31 -17.07
N LYS A 91 -6.63 -8.69 -16.16
CA LYS A 91 -6.31 -9.17 -14.81
C LYS A 91 -5.39 -8.19 -14.09
N SER A 92 -5.74 -6.90 -14.17
CA SER A 92 -5.01 -5.80 -13.54
C SER A 92 -5.92 -5.00 -12.62
N LEU A 93 -5.31 -4.39 -11.62
CA LEU A 93 -5.89 -3.40 -10.72
C LEU A 93 -5.25 -2.06 -11.03
N ILE A 94 -6.07 -1.04 -11.28
CA ILE A 94 -5.63 0.34 -11.24
C ILE A 94 -5.89 0.83 -9.82
N ILE A 95 -4.85 1.27 -9.12
CA ILE A 95 -4.95 1.77 -7.75
C ILE A 95 -4.63 3.25 -7.76
N LYS A 96 -5.55 4.06 -7.24
CA LYS A 96 -5.33 5.47 -6.95
C LYS A 96 -5.06 5.62 -5.45
N TYR A 97 -3.87 6.07 -5.10
CA TYR A 97 -3.49 6.28 -3.71
C TYR A 97 -3.96 7.64 -3.21
N ILE A 98 -4.25 7.74 -1.91
CA ILE A 98 -4.48 9.03 -1.26
C ILE A 98 -3.20 9.85 -1.33
N ASP A 99 -3.28 11.14 -1.64
CA ASP A 99 -2.08 11.99 -1.71
C ASP A 99 -1.38 12.10 -0.36
N LEU A 100 -0.04 12.17 -0.40
CA LEU A 100 0.76 12.51 0.77
C LEU A 100 0.90 14.03 0.84
N PRO A 101 0.85 14.64 2.04
CA PRO A 101 1.17 16.05 2.19
C PRO A 101 2.60 16.34 1.69
N GLN A 102 2.76 17.48 1.02
CA GLN A 102 4.04 17.89 0.41
C GLN A 102 5.21 17.85 1.39
N SER A 103 5.00 18.26 2.64
CA SER A 103 6.02 18.24 3.70
C SER A 103 6.52 16.83 4.07
N ILE A 104 5.75 15.79 3.77
CA ILE A 104 6.16 14.39 3.94
C ILE A 104 6.94 13.92 2.72
N ILE A 105 6.51 14.31 1.53
CA ILE A 105 7.22 14.02 0.28
C ILE A 105 8.63 14.61 0.34
N GLU A 106 8.75 15.89 0.72
CA GLU A 106 10.04 16.57 0.92
C GLU A 106 10.92 15.85 1.94
N LYS A 107 10.38 15.40 3.08
CA LYS A 107 11.14 14.60 4.06
C LYS A 107 11.62 13.25 3.52
N ILE A 108 10.91 12.65 2.57
CA ILE A 108 11.34 11.40 1.93
C ILE A 108 12.49 11.69 0.95
N ILE A 109 12.42 12.80 0.22
CA ILE A 109 13.44 13.24 -0.75
C ILE A 109 14.70 13.72 -0.02
N ASP A 110 14.57 14.53 1.04
CA ASP A 110 15.67 15.10 1.83
C ASP A 110 16.46 14.05 2.61
N LYS A 111 15.84 12.91 2.95
CA LYS A 111 16.58 11.73 3.37
C LYS A 111 17.29 11.16 2.14
N ASN A 112 18.43 11.76 1.79
CA ASN A 112 19.40 11.28 0.81
C ASN A 112 19.86 9.85 1.14
N PHE A 113 19.02 8.86 0.87
CA PHE A 113 19.44 7.47 0.76
C PHE A 113 20.17 7.36 -0.57
N GLN A 114 21.48 7.57 -0.56
CA GLN A 114 22.32 7.14 -1.67
C GLN A 114 22.18 5.61 -1.80
N GLU A 115 21.65 5.13 -2.93
CA GLU A 115 21.62 3.70 -3.24
C GLU A 115 23.04 3.12 -3.03
N GLY A 116 23.17 2.17 -2.10
CA GLY A 116 24.45 1.52 -1.76
C GLY A 116 25.04 1.85 -0.38
N GLN A 117 24.47 2.81 0.37
CA GLN A 117 24.90 3.05 1.75
C GLN A 117 24.20 2.11 2.75
N TYR A 118 24.98 1.37 3.53
CA TYR A 118 24.47 0.54 4.62
C TYR A 118 23.93 1.41 5.74
N ILE A 119 22.69 1.13 6.17
CA ILE A 119 22.11 1.74 7.37
C ILE A 119 22.50 0.86 8.56
N GLU A 120 23.57 1.23 9.25
CA GLU A 120 23.91 0.60 10.53
C GLU A 120 23.00 1.14 11.64
N GLY A 121 22.31 0.23 12.33
CA GLY A 121 21.56 0.52 13.54
C GLY A 121 22.15 -0.23 14.73
N LYS A 122 22.47 0.46 15.82
CA LYS A 122 22.80 -0.18 17.09
C LYS A 122 21.52 -0.57 17.83
N ILE A 123 21.41 -1.85 18.17
CA ILE A 123 20.41 -2.32 19.13
C ILE A 123 20.87 -1.86 20.51
N ILE A 124 20.13 -0.93 21.10
CA ILE A 124 20.27 -0.59 22.52
C ILE A 124 19.55 -1.68 23.30
N LYS A 125 20.29 -2.45 24.09
CA LYS A 125 19.75 -3.41 25.07
C LYS A 125 19.42 -2.70 26.37
#